data_AF-A0A3M6T9F6-F1
#
_entry.id   AF-A0A3M6T9F6-F1
#
_cell.length_a   1.000
_cell.length_b   1.000
_cell.length_c   1.000
_cell.angle_alpha   90.00
_cell.angle_beta   90.00
_cell.angle_gamma   90.00
#
_symmetry.space_group_name_H-M   'P 1'
#
loop_
_entity.id
_entity.type
_entity.pdbx_description
1 polymer ?
#
loop_
_entity_poly.entity_id
_entity_poly.type
_entity_poly.pdbx_seq_one_letter_code
_entity_poly.pdbx_strand_id
1 'polypeptide(L)' 'MLSSTPAPSTSYENNNKGSEKSKNCAEVFKGSQRISGVYTIYPDDKAPFDVYCDQTTAGGGWTVI' A
#
# COMPACT_ATOMS: atom_id res chain seq x y z
N MET A 1 -28.72 -16.94 -7.44
CA MET A 1 -28.12 -15.65 -7.85
C MET A 1 -27.30 -15.10 -6.69
N LEU A 2 -26.02 -15.43 -6.64
CA LEU A 2 -24.88 -14.60 -6.21
C LEU A 2 -23.68 -15.55 -6.11
N SER A 3 -23.00 -15.69 -7.24
CA SER A 3 -21.66 -16.25 -7.33
C SER A 3 -20.70 -15.27 -6.68
N SER A 4 -20.35 -15.52 -5.41
CA SER A 4 -19.28 -14.78 -4.72
C SER A 4 -18.11 -15.73 -4.56
N THR A 5 -17.24 -15.76 -5.56
CA THR A 5 -15.87 -16.22 -5.36
C THR A 5 -15.29 -15.44 -4.19
N PRO A 6 -14.65 -16.08 -3.18
CA PRO A 6 -13.90 -15.33 -2.20
C PRO A 6 -12.82 -14.54 -2.95
N ALA A 7 -12.84 -13.21 -2.83
CA ALA A 7 -11.65 -12.41 -3.08
C ALA A 7 -10.52 -13.04 -2.23
N PRO A 8 -9.27 -13.12 -2.72
CA PRO A 8 -8.18 -13.68 -1.92
C PRO A 8 -8.10 -12.90 -0.61
N SER A 9 -8.54 -13.56 0.46
CA SER A 9 -8.68 -13.00 1.78
C SER A 9 -7.30 -12.61 2.27
N THR A 10 -7.16 -11.31 2.54
CA THR A 10 -6.04 -10.70 3.27
C THR A 10 -5.72 -11.52 4.52
N SER A 11 -4.61 -12.25 4.51
CA SER A 11 -4.12 -12.94 5.70
C SER A 11 -3.06 -12.09 6.40
N TYR A 12 -3.46 -11.00 7.05
CA TYR A 12 -2.67 -10.38 8.14
C TYR A 12 -3.61 -9.74 9.18
N GLU A 13 -4.51 -10.52 9.79
CA GLU A 13 -4.97 -10.16 11.14
C GLU A 13 -3.87 -10.53 12.14
N ASN A 14 -2.88 -9.65 12.30
CA ASN A 14 -1.94 -9.69 13.41
C ASN A 14 -2.21 -8.46 14.29
N ASN A 15 -2.75 -8.70 15.49
CA ASN A 15 -2.90 -7.72 16.57
C ASN A 15 -1.53 -7.31 17.15
N ASN A 16 -0.63 -6.78 16.32
CA ASN A 16 0.65 -6.20 16.74
C ASN A 16 0.95 -4.95 15.91
N LYS A 17 0.60 -3.80 16.47
CA LYS A 17 0.76 -2.45 15.92
C LYS A 17 2.25 -2.11 15.81
N GLY A 18 2.91 -2.56 14.74
CA GLY A 18 4.32 -2.31 14.47
C GLY A 18 4.62 -2.32 12.98
N SER A 19 4.64 -1.14 12.38
CA SER A 19 5.22 -0.83 11.06
C SER A 19 5.00 -1.89 9.97
N GLU A 20 3.78 -2.02 9.46
CA GLU A 20 3.58 -2.70 8.17
C GLU A 20 4.42 -1.99 7.11
N LYS A 21 5.41 -2.70 6.58
CA LYS A 21 6.26 -2.20 5.51
C LYS A 21 5.43 -2.11 4.23
N SER A 22 5.09 -0.89 3.83
CA SER A 22 4.25 -0.66 2.65
C SER A 22 4.98 -1.10 1.37
N LYS A 23 4.37 -2.02 0.61
CA LYS A 23 4.95 -2.58 -0.61
C LYS A 23 4.85 -1.66 -1.82
N ASN A 24 3.92 -0.73 -1.80
CA ASN A 24 3.62 0.22 -2.87
C ASN A 24 2.90 1.47 -2.32
N CYS A 25 2.72 2.49 -3.16
CA CYS A 25 2.06 3.74 -2.79
C CYS A 25 0.59 3.56 -2.35
N ALA A 26 -0.11 2.53 -2.81
CA ALA A 26 -1.48 2.24 -2.38
C ALA A 26 -1.53 1.71 -0.94
N GLU A 27 -0.54 0.92 -0.51
CA GLU A 27 -0.42 0.50 0.89
C GLU A 27 0.00 1.66 1.79
N VAL A 28 0.88 2.56 1.31
CA VAL A 28 1.18 3.83 2.00
C VAL A 28 -0.11 4.63 2.21
N PHE A 29 -0.98 4.71 1.19
CA PHE A 29 -2.29 5.35 1.30
C PHE A 29 -3.22 4.62 2.30
N LYS A 30 -3.28 3.29 2.30
CA LYS A 30 -4.10 2.56 3.28
C LYS A 30 -3.66 2.81 4.72
N GLY A 31 -2.35 3.03 4.94
CA GLY A 31 -1.77 3.43 6.22
C GLY A 31 -2.03 4.87 6.67
N SER A 32 -3.10 5.51 6.17
CA SER A 32 -3.50 6.89 6.48
C SER A 32 -2.53 7.98 6.01
N GLN A 33 -1.52 7.67 5.18
CA GLN A 33 -0.71 8.71 4.55
C GLN A 33 -1.42 9.33 3.36
N ARG A 34 -1.74 10.62 3.49
CA ARG A 34 -2.51 11.43 2.53
C ARG A 34 -1.68 12.54 1.88
N ILE A 35 -0.38 12.58 2.15
CA ILE A 35 0.53 13.62 1.66
C ILE A 35 1.33 13.03 0.50
N SER A 36 1.37 13.73 -0.62
CA SER A 36 2.23 13.33 -1.75
C SER A 36 3.69 13.61 -1.40
N GLY A 37 4.60 12.72 -1.81
CA GLY A 37 6.00 12.83 -1.45
C GLY A 37 6.79 11.57 -1.78
N VAL A 38 8.07 11.58 -1.41
CA VAL A 38 8.94 10.41 -1.57
C VAL A 38 8.75 9.46 -0.38
N TYR A 39 8.50 8.18 -0.68
CA TYR A 39 8.33 7.11 0.29
C TYR A 39 9.24 5.94 -0.07
N THR A 40 9.86 5.35 0.94
CA THR A 40 10.52 4.05 0.80
C THR A 40 9.48 2.94 0.81
N ILE A 41 9.45 2.13 -0.25
CA ILE A 41 8.57 0.96 -0.35
C ILE A 41 9.37 -0.33 -0.24
N TYR A 42 8.70 -1.42 0.18
CA TYR A 42 9.32 -2.71 0.47
C TYR A 42 8.64 -3.85 -0.32
N PRO A 43 8.89 -3.99 -1.62
CA PRO A 43 8.31 -5.09 -2.39
C PRO A 43 8.90 -6.45 -1.96
N ASP A 44 8.10 -7.51 -2.03
CA ASP A 44 8.42 -8.83 -1.45
C ASP A 44 9.76 -9.44 -1.95
N ASP A 45 10.12 -9.18 -3.21
CA ASP A 45 11.32 -9.74 -3.85
C ASP A 45 12.31 -8.67 -4.34
N LYS A 46 12.27 -7.46 -3.77
CA LYS A 46 13.17 -6.36 -4.14
C LYS A 46 13.78 -5.71 -2.91
N ALA A 47 15.00 -5.20 -3.08
CA ALA A 47 15.56 -4.26 -2.11
C ALA A 47 14.62 -3.06 -1.98
N PRO A 48 14.44 -2.49 -0.78
CA PRO A 48 13.65 -1.30 -0.61
C PRO A 48 14.21 -0.14 -1.44
N PHE A 49 13.32 0.66 -2.01
CA PHE A 49 13.71 1.83 -2.78
C PHE A 49 12.69 2.95 -2.63
N ASP A 50 13.14 4.16 -2.92
CA ASP A 50 12.34 5.36 -2.82
C ASP A 50 11.55 5.59 -4.10
N VAL A 51 10.27 5.91 -3.94
CA VAL A 51 9.36 6.28 -5.02
C VAL A 51 8.62 7.56 -4.65
N TYR A 52 8.28 8.37 -5.64
CA TYR A 52 7.31 9.44 -5.41
C TYR A 52 5.90 8.86 -5.45
N CYS A 53 5.19 8.98 -4.32
CA CYS A 53 3.78 8.63 -4.22
C CYS A 53 2.92 9.89 -4.35
N ASP A 54 1.98 9.88 -5.29
CA ASP A 54 0.89 10.84 -5.31
C ASP A 54 -0.29 10.30 -4.50
N GLN A 55 -0.52 10.93 -3.34
CA GLN A 55 -1.56 10.56 -2.39
C GLN A 55 -2.79 11.45 -2.46
N THR A 56 -2.84 12.36 -3.44
CA THR A 56 -3.87 13.39 -3.54
C THR A 56 -4.69 13.30 -4.82
N THR A 57 -4.06 12.95 -5.95
CA THR A 57 -4.71 12.93 -7.25
C THR A 57 -5.63 11.73 -7.38
N ALA A 58 -6.86 11.95 -7.85
CA ALA A 58 -7.83 10.90 -8.18
C ALA A 58 -8.02 9.84 -7.06
N GLY A 59 -7.95 10.24 -5.79
CA GLY A 59 -8.11 9.34 -4.65
C GLY A 59 -6.82 8.75 -4.09
N GLY A 60 -5.65 9.12 -4.62
CA GLY A 60 -4.34 8.77 -4.07
C GLY A 60 -3.88 7.33 -4.33
N GLY A 61 -2.73 6.97 -3.78
CA GLY A 61 -2.13 5.64 -3.92
C GLY A 61 -1.30 5.42 -5.18
N TRP A 62 -0.98 6.48 -5.93
CA TRP A 62 -0.28 6.37 -7.21
C TRP A 62 1.23 6.37 -7.02
N THR A 63 1.90 5.43 -7.67
CA THR A 63 3.35 5.51 -7.91
C THR A 63 3.58 6.31 -9.18
N VAL A 64 4.39 7.36 -9.12
CA VAL A 64 4.81 8.12 -10.31
C VAL A 64 6.07 7.47 -10.90
N ILE A 65 6.08 7.24 -12.21
CA ILE A 65 7.18 6.63 -12.98
C ILE A 65 7.99 7.64 -13.79
#